data_AF-A0A2V1CWC7-F1
#
_entry.id   AF-A0A2V1CWC7-F1
#
_cell.length_a   1.000
_cell.length_b   1.000
_cell.length_c   1.000
_cell.angle_alpha   90.00
_cell.angle_beta   90.00
_cell.angle_gamma   90.00
#
_symmetry.space_group_name_H-M   'P 1'
#
loop_
_entity.id
_entity.type
_entity.pdbx_description
1 polymer ?
#
loop_
_entity_poly.entity_id
_entity_poly.type
_entity_poly.pdbx_seq_one_letter_code
_entity_poly.pdbx_strand_id
1 'polypeptide(L)'
;MFVVDSQPRATPLHFPSGPKDEILTTAKPPKPPAAPCVVTDFIKYQSLVNPNASAVQIEHQQPVSYGTLWELVETLVASLKFQANTIVPICMEISVEYIATILAILKAGAAYVLLDPESSAERNRIIVKDCGADFVVVHPRYSHLFTKSEIFEQILSAGAAGRQLSPTAEPTPADLAYIIYTSGSTGKPKGVRVSHGSVTLGISHFSLNGYKRWLLFYNPVFSAAQRTILATLSHGGCLCLAPRNRLATALPEVLVNLQIEALGITPSALSLLSPSGIPASLRQITTVANALS
;
A
#
# COMPACT_ATOMS: atom_id res chain seq x y z
N MET A 1 26.76 -39.85 -60.45
CA MET A 1 27.05 -39.49 -59.05
C MET A 1 27.19 -37.96 -59.02
N PHE A 2 26.04 -37.30 -58.96
CA PHE A 2 25.62 -36.36 -57.91
C PHE A 2 26.40 -35.03 -57.95
N VAL A 3 25.91 -34.08 -58.74
CA VAL A 3 24.96 -32.99 -58.38
C VAL A 3 25.71 -31.80 -57.81
N VAL A 4 25.74 -30.74 -58.62
CA VAL A 4 26.06 -29.37 -58.24
C VAL A 4 24.84 -28.82 -57.51
N ASP A 5 25.02 -28.32 -56.29
CA ASP A 5 24.05 -27.40 -55.71
C ASP A 5 24.76 -26.23 -55.00
N SER A 6 24.20 -25.09 -55.30
CA SER A 6 24.51 -23.73 -54.92
C SER A 6 24.14 -23.42 -53.48
N GLN A 7 25.02 -22.71 -52.77
CA GLN A 7 24.63 -21.87 -51.63
C GLN A 7 25.41 -20.55 -51.68
N PRO A 8 24.75 -19.39 -51.59
CA PRO A 8 25.41 -18.09 -51.66
C PRO A 8 26.11 -17.79 -50.32
N ARG A 9 27.39 -17.40 -50.38
CA ARG A 9 28.08 -16.80 -49.23
C ARG A 9 27.52 -15.39 -49.03
N ALA A 10 26.67 -15.21 -48.02
CA ALA A 10 26.30 -13.90 -47.53
C ALA A 10 27.51 -13.25 -46.86
N THR A 11 28.02 -12.16 -47.47
CA THR A 11 29.01 -11.28 -46.85
C THR A 11 28.32 -10.53 -45.70
N PRO A 12 28.83 -10.56 -44.45
CA PRO A 12 28.21 -9.81 -43.37
C PRO A 12 28.35 -8.31 -43.64
N LEU A 13 27.22 -7.60 -43.67
CA LEU A 13 27.18 -6.13 -43.67
C LEU A 13 27.77 -5.64 -42.35
N HIS A 14 28.90 -4.95 -42.43
CA HIS A 14 29.55 -4.29 -41.32
C HIS A 14 28.78 -2.99 -41.04
N PHE A 15 27.94 -2.98 -40.01
CA PHE A 15 27.35 -1.74 -39.51
C PHE A 15 28.40 -1.00 -38.69
N PRO A 16 28.69 0.29 -38.97
CA PRO A 16 29.58 1.06 -38.14
C PRO A 16 28.98 1.14 -36.74
N SER A 17 29.75 0.73 -35.74
CA SER A 17 29.41 0.94 -34.33
C SER A 17 29.26 2.44 -34.10
N GLY A 18 28.01 2.90 -34.05
CA GLY A 18 27.67 4.24 -33.57
C GLY A 18 28.19 4.42 -32.14
N PRO A 19 28.44 5.67 -31.72
CA PRO A 19 28.93 5.95 -30.38
C PRO A 19 27.98 5.29 -29.38
N LYS A 20 28.55 4.46 -28.49
CA LYS A 20 27.83 3.98 -27.31
C LYS A 20 27.46 5.22 -26.52
N ASP A 21 26.17 5.53 -26.48
CA ASP A 21 25.63 6.57 -25.60
C ASP A 21 25.96 6.19 -24.15
N GLU A 22 27.06 6.74 -23.65
CA GLU A 22 27.30 6.95 -22.23
C GLU A 22 26.22 7.93 -21.74
N ILE A 23 25.07 7.40 -21.35
CA ILE A 23 24.24 8.09 -20.36
C ILE A 23 24.65 7.56 -18.99
N LEU A 24 25.85 7.92 -18.54
CA LEU A 24 26.15 7.93 -17.12
C LEU A 24 25.31 9.03 -16.49
N THR A 25 24.16 8.66 -15.93
CA THR A 25 23.42 9.54 -15.03
C THR A 25 24.24 9.74 -13.76
N THR A 26 24.93 10.87 -13.69
CA THR A 26 25.75 11.34 -12.55
C THR A 26 24.90 11.82 -11.36
N ALA A 27 23.67 11.32 -11.22
CA ALA A 27 22.81 11.69 -10.11
C ALA A 27 23.30 11.02 -8.83
N LYS A 28 23.70 11.84 -7.84
CA LYS A 28 24.01 11.36 -6.50
C LYS A 28 22.83 10.53 -5.97
N PRO A 29 23.04 9.33 -5.42
CA PRO A 29 21.94 8.52 -4.90
C PRO A 29 21.17 9.30 -3.84
N PRO A 30 19.83 9.20 -3.81
CA PRO A 30 19.02 9.94 -2.85
C PRO A 30 19.44 9.56 -1.42
N LYS A 31 19.37 10.53 -0.50
CA LYS A 31 19.63 10.28 0.92
C LYS A 31 18.39 9.58 1.53
N PRO A 32 18.56 8.52 2.34
CA PRO A 32 17.42 7.93 3.04
C PRO A 32 16.80 8.97 4.01
N PRO A 33 15.46 9.06 4.07
CA PRO A 33 14.79 9.93 5.02
C PRO A 33 14.98 9.43 6.46
N ALA A 34 14.80 10.32 7.43
CA ALA A 34 14.95 10.03 8.85
C ALA A 34 13.74 10.56 9.61
N ALA A 35 13.26 9.77 10.59
CA ALA A 35 12.15 10.18 11.43
C ALA A 35 12.56 11.31 12.41
N PRO A 36 11.63 12.23 12.75
CA PRO A 36 10.28 12.35 12.21
C PRO A 36 10.26 12.99 10.80
N CYS A 37 9.54 12.37 9.86
CA CYS A 37 9.34 12.88 8.51
C CYS A 37 7.89 12.62 8.03
N VAL A 38 7.58 12.99 6.79
CA VAL A 38 6.33 12.54 6.15
C VAL A 38 6.50 11.07 5.76
N VAL A 39 5.51 10.24 6.07
CA VAL A 39 5.60 8.78 5.85
C VAL A 39 5.88 8.42 4.38
N THR A 40 5.35 9.20 3.44
CA THR A 40 5.55 8.97 2.00
C THR A 40 6.99 9.23 1.56
N ASP A 41 7.81 9.93 2.35
CA ASP A 41 9.23 10.14 2.03
C ASP A 41 9.99 8.81 2.00
N PHE A 42 9.72 7.91 2.96
CA PHE A 42 10.33 6.57 2.98
C PHE A 42 9.94 5.76 1.73
N ILE A 43 8.67 5.84 1.33
CA ILE A 43 8.13 5.03 0.24
C ILE A 43 8.59 5.59 -1.12
N LYS A 44 8.63 6.92 -1.26
CA LYS A 44 9.26 7.61 -2.39
C LYS A 44 10.74 7.26 -2.50
N TYR A 45 11.44 7.21 -1.37
CA TYR A 45 12.83 6.78 -1.36
C TYR A 45 12.98 5.37 -1.93
N GLN A 46 12.14 4.41 -1.50
CA GLN A 46 12.16 3.05 -2.05
C GLN A 46 11.84 3.00 -3.56
N SER A 47 10.93 3.83 -4.06
CA SER A 47 10.65 3.89 -5.51
C SER A 47 11.82 4.44 -6.32
N LEU A 48 12.68 5.26 -5.72
CA LEU A 48 13.88 5.77 -6.37
C LEU A 48 15.06 4.78 -6.32
N VAL A 49 15.28 4.12 -5.18
CA VAL A 49 16.46 3.24 -5.01
C VAL A 49 16.20 1.79 -5.41
N ASN A 50 14.95 1.33 -5.35
CA ASN A 50 14.54 -0.04 -5.63
C ASN A 50 13.28 -0.09 -6.54
N PRO A 51 13.25 0.64 -7.69
CA PRO A 51 12.03 0.79 -8.50
C PRO A 51 11.44 -0.54 -8.98
N ASN A 52 12.30 -1.54 -9.24
CA ASN A 52 11.89 -2.85 -9.76
C ASN A 52 11.58 -3.87 -8.64
N ALA A 53 11.84 -3.54 -7.38
CA ALA A 53 11.50 -4.44 -6.26
C ALA A 53 9.99 -4.50 -6.08
N SER A 54 9.48 -5.66 -5.67
CA SER A 54 8.05 -5.85 -5.40
C SER A 54 7.61 -5.05 -4.17
N ALA A 55 6.67 -4.14 -4.35
CA ALA A 55 6.06 -3.35 -3.28
C ALA A 55 4.80 -4.02 -2.74
N VAL A 56 3.92 -4.48 -3.63
CA VAL A 56 2.65 -5.12 -3.28
C VAL A 56 2.47 -6.38 -4.11
N GLN A 57 2.01 -7.47 -3.49
CA GLN A 57 1.65 -8.68 -4.21
C GLN A 57 0.35 -9.27 -3.67
N ILE A 58 -0.65 -9.39 -4.56
CA ILE A 58 -1.90 -10.09 -4.27
C ILE A 58 -1.72 -11.56 -4.64
N GLU A 59 -2.28 -12.46 -3.83
CA GLU A 59 -2.28 -13.90 -4.13
C GLU A 59 -2.77 -14.18 -5.56
N HIS A 60 -2.03 -15.01 -6.30
CA HIS A 60 -2.29 -15.38 -7.70
C HIS A 60 -2.21 -14.24 -8.72
N GLN A 61 -1.72 -13.06 -8.34
CA GLN A 61 -1.44 -11.96 -9.26
C GLN A 61 0.07 -11.69 -9.36
N GLN A 62 0.46 -11.02 -10.45
CA GLN A 62 1.84 -10.57 -10.59
C GLN A 62 2.16 -9.48 -9.54
N PRO A 63 3.38 -9.45 -8.98
CA PRO A 63 3.77 -8.40 -8.06
C PRO A 63 3.78 -7.03 -8.74
N VAL A 64 3.31 -6.01 -8.03
CA VAL A 64 3.45 -4.61 -8.43
C VAL A 64 4.73 -4.05 -7.81
N SER A 65 5.57 -3.45 -8.64
CA SER A 65 6.85 -2.87 -8.20
C SER A 65 6.69 -1.54 -7.48
N TYR A 66 7.72 -1.08 -6.77
CA TYR A 66 7.71 0.25 -6.15
C TYR A 66 7.58 1.37 -7.20
N GLY A 67 8.20 1.22 -8.38
CA GLY A 67 8.07 2.18 -9.47
C GLY A 67 6.62 2.29 -9.95
N THR A 68 6.00 1.16 -10.29
CA THR A 68 4.60 1.13 -10.77
C THR A 68 3.61 1.59 -9.70
N LEU A 69 3.82 1.20 -8.43
CA LEU A 69 3.00 1.71 -7.33
C LEU A 69 3.13 3.23 -7.21
N TRP A 70 4.35 3.77 -7.28
CA TRP A 70 4.58 5.20 -7.14
C TRP A 70 4.01 6.00 -8.33
N GLU A 71 4.07 5.47 -9.55
CA GLU A 71 3.42 6.08 -10.72
C GLU A 71 1.90 6.17 -10.54
N LEU A 72 1.27 5.11 -10.01
CA LEU A 72 -0.16 5.14 -9.69
C LEU A 72 -0.47 6.18 -8.60
N VAL A 73 0.39 6.31 -7.59
CA VAL A 73 0.26 7.35 -6.55
C VAL A 73 0.35 8.75 -7.14
N GLU A 74 1.33 9.03 -8.01
CA GLU A 74 1.47 10.34 -8.67
C GLU A 74 0.26 10.63 -9.58
N THR A 75 -0.23 9.63 -10.30
CA THR A 75 -1.44 9.74 -11.13
C THR A 75 -2.65 10.11 -10.28
N LEU A 76 -2.84 9.43 -9.15
CA LEU A 76 -3.93 9.73 -8.23
C LEU A 76 -3.78 11.14 -7.65
N VAL A 77 -2.60 11.54 -7.17
CA VAL A 77 -2.37 12.91 -6.67
C VAL A 77 -2.68 13.98 -7.73
N ALA A 78 -2.41 13.72 -9.00
CA ALA A 78 -2.77 14.62 -10.09
C ALA A 78 -4.29 14.72 -10.33
N SER A 79 -5.07 13.71 -9.93
CA SER A 79 -6.52 13.64 -10.16
C SER A 79 -7.39 13.95 -8.94
N LEU A 80 -6.82 13.93 -7.73
CA LEU A 80 -7.58 14.16 -6.49
C LEU A 80 -8.04 15.62 -6.38
N LYS A 81 -9.28 15.80 -5.92
CA LYS A 81 -9.95 17.11 -5.83
C LYS A 81 -9.93 17.73 -4.44
N PHE A 82 -9.36 17.07 -3.43
CA PHE A 82 -9.39 17.54 -2.05
C PHE A 82 -8.13 18.32 -1.68
N GLN A 83 -8.27 19.17 -0.67
CA GLN A 83 -7.20 20.04 -0.17
C GLN A 83 -6.31 19.32 0.85
N ALA A 84 -5.09 19.82 1.04
CA ALA A 84 -4.27 19.46 2.20
C ALA A 84 -5.04 19.73 3.51
N ASN A 85 -4.72 18.99 4.56
CA ASN A 85 -5.35 19.05 5.89
C ASN A 85 -6.83 18.65 5.93
N THR A 86 -7.34 18.01 4.88
CA THR A 86 -8.67 17.36 4.89
C THR A 86 -8.59 15.93 5.40
N ILE A 87 -9.73 15.38 5.84
CA ILE A 87 -9.86 13.97 6.21
C ILE A 87 -10.67 13.27 5.12
N VAL A 88 -10.09 12.21 4.54
CA VAL A 88 -10.64 11.48 3.40
C VAL A 88 -10.90 10.02 3.78
N PRO A 89 -12.16 9.65 4.06
CA PRO A 89 -12.54 8.26 4.27
C PRO A 89 -12.42 7.44 2.98
N ILE A 90 -11.98 6.19 3.11
CA ILE A 90 -11.82 5.23 2.02
C ILE A 90 -12.69 4.00 2.33
N CYS A 91 -13.60 3.64 1.42
CA CYS A 91 -14.41 2.42 1.49
C CYS A 91 -14.25 1.59 0.21
N MET A 92 -13.24 0.72 0.20
CA MET A 92 -12.86 -0.12 -0.93
C MET A 92 -12.40 -1.49 -0.40
N GLU A 93 -12.41 -2.49 -1.26
CA GLU A 93 -11.74 -3.77 -0.97
C GLU A 93 -10.22 -3.59 -1.00
N ILE A 94 -9.49 -4.46 -0.30
CA ILE A 94 -8.03 -4.46 -0.32
C ILE A 94 -7.55 -4.79 -1.73
N SER A 95 -6.80 -3.88 -2.33
CA SER A 95 -6.20 -4.03 -3.65
C SER A 95 -4.94 -3.15 -3.79
N VAL A 96 -4.31 -3.14 -4.96
CA VAL A 96 -3.20 -2.22 -5.24
C VAL A 96 -3.70 -0.76 -5.24
N GLU A 97 -4.87 -0.52 -5.81
CA GLU A 97 -5.56 0.77 -5.88
C GLU A 97 -5.89 1.30 -4.48
N TYR A 98 -6.27 0.42 -3.56
CA TYR A 98 -6.49 0.78 -2.16
C TYR A 98 -5.22 1.31 -1.50
N ILE A 99 -4.09 0.59 -1.67
CA ILE A 99 -2.79 1.01 -1.15
C ILE A 99 -2.35 2.31 -1.81
N ALA A 100 -2.48 2.44 -3.12
CA ALA A 100 -2.12 3.65 -3.84
C ALA A 100 -2.97 4.85 -3.41
N THR A 101 -4.25 4.66 -3.11
CA THR A 101 -5.15 5.71 -2.62
C THR A 101 -4.73 6.20 -1.23
N ILE A 102 -4.36 5.29 -0.32
CA ILE A 102 -3.78 5.64 0.99
C ILE A 102 -2.55 6.52 0.80
N LEU A 103 -1.61 6.10 -0.05
CA LEU A 103 -0.37 6.84 -0.28
C LEU A 103 -0.60 8.18 -0.99
N ALA A 104 -1.56 8.25 -1.92
CA ALA A 104 -1.92 9.48 -2.60
C ALA A 104 -2.55 10.51 -1.65
N ILE A 105 -3.45 10.08 -0.76
CA ILE A 105 -4.02 10.95 0.28
C ILE A 105 -2.91 11.52 1.18
N LEU A 106 -2.02 10.66 1.66
CA LEU A 106 -0.89 11.05 2.50
C LEU A 106 0.05 12.03 1.78
N LYS A 107 0.38 11.75 0.52
CA LYS A 107 1.25 12.61 -0.30
C LYS A 107 0.61 13.96 -0.61
N ALA A 108 -0.71 14.01 -0.76
CA ALA A 108 -1.47 15.25 -0.93
C ALA A 108 -1.58 16.07 0.36
N GLY A 109 -1.05 15.58 1.49
CA GLY A 109 -1.11 16.22 2.79
C GLY A 109 -2.48 16.14 3.45
N ALA A 110 -3.31 15.19 3.04
CA ALA A 110 -4.57 14.86 3.70
C ALA A 110 -4.42 13.61 4.57
N ALA A 111 -5.35 13.44 5.50
CA ALA A 111 -5.41 12.27 6.38
C ALA A 111 -6.44 11.28 5.86
N TYR A 112 -6.19 9.98 5.98
CA TYR A 112 -7.20 8.97 5.61
C TYR A 112 -7.92 8.37 6.83
N VAL A 113 -9.12 7.84 6.58
CA VAL A 113 -9.85 6.96 7.50
C VAL A 113 -10.30 5.74 6.72
N LEU A 114 -9.98 4.54 7.20
CA LEU A 114 -10.38 3.31 6.51
C LEU A 114 -11.73 2.84 7.03
N LEU A 115 -12.66 2.61 6.11
CA LEU A 115 -13.97 2.05 6.36
C LEU A 115 -13.99 0.60 5.88
N ASP A 116 -14.59 -0.28 6.66
CA ASP A 116 -14.72 -1.68 6.29
C ASP A 116 -16.05 -1.85 5.53
N PRO A 117 -16.04 -2.22 4.24
CA PRO A 117 -17.26 -2.43 3.48
C PRO A 117 -18.12 -3.59 4.01
N GLU A 118 -17.54 -4.51 4.79
CA GLU A 118 -18.26 -5.60 5.45
C GLU A 118 -18.85 -5.20 6.81
N SER A 119 -18.51 -4.00 7.32
CA SER A 119 -19.18 -3.42 8.50
C SER A 119 -20.57 -2.89 8.14
N SER A 120 -21.42 -2.68 9.15
CA SER A 120 -22.75 -2.09 8.91
C SER A 120 -22.64 -0.70 8.30
N ALA A 121 -23.51 -0.41 7.32
CA ALA A 121 -23.57 0.90 6.66
C ALA A 121 -23.72 2.04 7.69
N GLU A 122 -24.51 1.81 8.74
CA GLU A 122 -24.71 2.78 9.82
C GLU A 122 -23.40 3.10 10.56
N ARG A 123 -22.59 2.08 10.90
CA ARG A 123 -21.29 2.30 11.53
C ARG A 123 -20.37 3.14 10.65
N ASN A 124 -20.31 2.84 9.36
CA ASN A 124 -19.47 3.60 8.42
C ASN A 124 -19.95 5.05 8.29
N ARG A 125 -21.26 5.30 8.23
CA ARG A 125 -21.82 6.68 8.20
C ARG A 125 -21.55 7.44 9.49
N ILE A 126 -21.64 6.79 10.66
CA ILE A 126 -21.30 7.40 11.95
C ILE A 126 -19.84 7.86 11.93
N ILE A 127 -18.92 7.03 11.44
CA ILE A 127 -17.50 7.37 11.32
C ILE A 127 -17.28 8.57 10.38
N VAL A 128 -17.89 8.55 9.19
CA VAL A 128 -17.80 9.67 8.22
C VAL A 128 -18.29 10.98 8.83
N LYS A 129 -19.40 10.92 9.57
CA LYS A 129 -19.95 12.08 10.28
C LYS A 129 -19.03 12.56 11.39
N ASP A 130 -18.46 11.65 12.19
CA ASP A 130 -17.60 12.01 13.33
C ASP A 130 -16.27 12.64 12.88
N CYS A 131 -15.67 12.16 11.78
CA CYS A 131 -14.45 12.78 11.24
C CYS A 131 -14.71 14.07 10.45
N GLY A 132 -15.96 14.48 10.27
CA GLY A 132 -16.31 15.70 9.53
C GLY A 132 -15.93 15.65 8.05
N ALA A 133 -15.97 14.47 7.43
CA ALA A 133 -15.60 14.32 6.02
C ALA A 133 -16.76 14.69 5.09
N ASP A 134 -16.45 15.41 4.01
CA ASP A 134 -17.44 15.86 3.03
C ASP A 134 -17.88 14.76 2.05
N PHE A 135 -17.00 13.81 1.76
CA PHE A 135 -17.24 12.70 0.83
C PHE A 135 -16.39 11.49 1.25
N VAL A 136 -16.66 10.35 0.63
CA VAL A 136 -15.90 9.11 0.79
C VAL A 136 -15.32 8.70 -0.56
N VAL A 137 -14.04 8.32 -0.62
CA VAL A 137 -13.49 7.64 -1.80
C VAL A 137 -13.93 6.18 -1.77
N VAL A 138 -14.61 5.73 -2.82
CA VAL A 138 -15.25 4.42 -2.85
C VAL A 138 -14.98 3.65 -4.13
N HIS A 139 -15.02 2.33 -4.03
CA HIS A 139 -15.26 1.48 -5.19
C HIS A 139 -16.74 1.62 -5.59
N PRO A 140 -17.11 1.60 -6.89
CA PRO A 140 -18.46 1.87 -7.38
C PRO A 140 -19.54 1.08 -6.66
N ARG A 141 -19.23 -0.19 -6.36
CA ARG A 141 -20.12 -1.12 -5.67
C ARG A 141 -20.58 -0.65 -4.28
N TYR A 142 -19.82 0.21 -3.60
CA TYR A 142 -20.11 0.69 -2.24
C TYR A 142 -20.62 2.13 -2.19
N SER A 143 -20.73 2.81 -3.34
CA SER A 143 -21.19 4.20 -3.42
C SER A 143 -22.56 4.42 -2.77
N HIS A 144 -23.49 3.48 -2.96
CA HIS A 144 -24.84 3.51 -2.40
C HIS A 144 -24.90 3.54 -0.86
N LEU A 145 -23.80 3.23 -0.16
CA LEU A 145 -23.75 3.29 1.30
C LEU A 145 -23.69 4.72 1.85
N PHE A 146 -23.29 5.69 1.02
CA PHE A 146 -22.97 7.06 1.41
C PHE A 146 -23.76 8.08 0.58
N THR A 147 -24.03 9.24 1.18
CA THR A 147 -24.73 10.35 0.50
C THR A 147 -23.84 11.08 -0.49
N LYS A 148 -22.54 11.18 -0.20
CA LYS A 148 -21.53 11.84 -1.03
C LYS A 148 -20.33 10.90 -1.18
N SER A 149 -20.00 10.54 -2.41
CA SER A 149 -18.90 9.65 -2.72
C SER A 149 -18.17 10.07 -3.99
N GLU A 150 -16.85 9.99 -3.98
CA GLU A 150 -16.00 10.08 -5.17
C GLU A 150 -15.63 8.66 -5.60
N ILE A 151 -15.98 8.30 -6.82
CA ILE A 151 -15.73 6.96 -7.37
C ILE A 151 -14.28 6.85 -7.81
N PHE A 152 -13.56 5.83 -7.33
CA PHE A 152 -12.13 5.66 -7.59
C PHE A 152 -11.77 5.69 -9.08
N GLU A 153 -12.50 4.97 -9.93
CA GLU A 153 -12.24 4.90 -11.38
C GLU A 153 -12.48 6.24 -12.05
N GLN A 154 -13.44 7.03 -11.56
CA GLN A 154 -13.70 8.38 -12.06
C GLN A 154 -12.54 9.32 -11.71
N ILE A 155 -12.02 9.24 -10.48
CA ILE A 155 -10.81 9.94 -10.07
C ILE A 155 -9.66 9.56 -11.02
N LEU A 156 -9.42 8.27 -11.22
CA LEU A 156 -8.32 7.82 -12.08
C LEU A 156 -8.47 8.33 -13.53
N SER A 157 -9.70 8.30 -14.07
CA SER A 157 -9.98 8.73 -15.45
C SER A 157 -9.89 10.25 -15.66
N ALA A 158 -10.10 11.07 -14.62
CA ALA A 158 -10.07 12.52 -14.74
C ALA A 158 -8.68 13.07 -15.06
N GLY A 159 -7.62 12.34 -14.69
CA GLY A 159 -6.23 12.75 -14.86
C GLY A 159 -5.95 14.15 -14.28
N ALA A 160 -4.93 14.82 -14.81
CA ALA A 160 -4.54 16.17 -14.40
C ALA A 160 -5.63 17.24 -14.62
N ALA A 161 -6.61 17.00 -15.49
CA ALA A 161 -7.76 17.89 -15.70
C ALA A 161 -8.70 17.93 -14.49
N GLY A 162 -8.63 16.92 -13.61
CA GLY A 162 -9.37 16.89 -12.34
C GLY A 162 -8.80 17.79 -11.25
N ARG A 163 -7.56 18.29 -11.40
CA ARG A 163 -6.88 19.12 -10.39
C ARG A 163 -7.51 20.51 -10.33
N GLN A 164 -8.48 20.69 -9.44
CA GLN A 164 -9.07 22.00 -9.16
C GLN A 164 -8.28 22.81 -8.12
N LEU A 165 -7.39 22.16 -7.35
CA LEU A 165 -6.74 22.76 -6.18
C LEU A 165 -5.24 22.44 -6.20
N SER A 166 -4.41 23.47 -6.10
CA SER A 166 -2.97 23.29 -5.83
C SER A 166 -2.78 22.91 -4.36
N PRO A 167 -1.88 21.97 -4.02
CA PRO A 167 -1.45 21.78 -2.64
C PRO A 167 -0.86 23.10 -2.17
N THR A 168 -1.49 23.75 -1.19
CA THR A 168 -1.07 25.07 -0.70
C THR A 168 0.14 25.00 0.24
N ALA A 169 0.58 23.80 0.64
CA ALA A 169 1.86 23.53 1.31
C ALA A 169 2.23 22.04 1.17
N GLU A 170 3.53 21.73 1.20
CA GLU A 170 4.00 20.35 1.37
C GLU A 170 3.64 19.86 2.80
N PRO A 171 3.23 18.59 2.97
CA PRO A 171 2.94 18.06 4.29
C PRO A 171 4.17 18.08 5.20
N THR A 172 3.91 18.16 6.50
CA THR A 172 4.90 18.17 7.56
C THR A 172 4.72 16.98 8.50
N PRO A 173 5.73 16.62 9.32
CA PRO A 173 5.58 15.54 10.30
C PRO A 173 4.52 15.80 11.38
N ALA A 174 4.12 17.06 11.58
CA ALA A 174 3.07 17.44 12.53
C ALA A 174 1.66 17.15 11.99
N ASP A 175 1.50 17.07 10.67
CA ASP A 175 0.21 16.89 10.04
C ASP A 175 -0.36 15.48 10.28
N LEU A 176 -1.67 15.39 10.21
CA LEU A 176 -2.42 14.17 10.45
C LEU A 176 -2.20 13.19 9.29
N ALA A 177 -1.79 11.95 9.60
CA ALA A 177 -1.66 10.89 8.61
C ALA A 177 -2.96 10.07 8.51
N TYR A 178 -3.51 9.64 9.64
CA TYR A 178 -4.75 8.87 9.65
C TYR A 178 -5.53 8.96 10.96
N ILE A 179 -6.77 8.48 10.92
CA ILE A 179 -7.62 8.28 12.10
C ILE A 179 -8.04 6.81 12.20
N ILE A 180 -7.90 6.23 13.39
CA ILE A 180 -8.39 4.87 13.70
C ILE A 180 -9.58 4.95 14.64
N TYR A 181 -10.68 4.30 14.27
CA TYR A 181 -11.88 4.23 15.09
C TYR A 181 -11.91 2.96 15.93
N THR A 182 -12.02 3.14 17.24
CA THR A 182 -12.11 2.06 18.22
C THR A 182 -13.50 2.01 18.85
N SER A 183 -13.92 0.84 19.34
CA SER A 183 -15.16 0.72 20.11
C SER A 183 -15.04 1.53 21.40
N GLY A 184 -15.78 2.62 21.50
CA GLY A 184 -15.84 3.42 22.72
C GLY A 184 -16.65 2.69 23.80
N SER A 185 -16.30 2.93 25.07
CA SER A 185 -17.08 2.44 26.23
C SER A 185 -18.54 2.89 26.24
N THR A 186 -18.86 3.96 25.51
CA THR A 186 -20.21 4.53 25.36
C THR A 186 -20.95 3.99 24.13
N GLY A 187 -20.41 2.98 23.44
CA GLY A 187 -20.98 2.42 22.20
C GLY A 187 -20.73 3.27 20.95
N LYS A 188 -20.35 4.54 21.10
CA LYS A 188 -19.96 5.41 19.98
C LYS A 188 -18.47 5.22 19.63
N PRO A 189 -18.12 5.01 18.34
CA PRO A 189 -16.73 4.92 17.92
C PRO A 189 -15.94 6.17 18.30
N LYS A 190 -14.69 6.02 18.77
CA LYS A 190 -13.77 7.14 19.04
C LYS A 190 -12.61 7.14 18.06
N GLY A 191 -12.41 8.27 17.37
CA GLY A 191 -11.32 8.46 16.42
C GLY A 191 -9.99 8.85 17.09
N VAL A 192 -9.01 7.95 17.03
CA VAL A 192 -7.62 8.21 17.45
C VAL A 192 -6.87 8.82 16.27
N ARG A 193 -6.46 10.09 16.42
CA ARG A 193 -5.71 10.86 15.42
C ARG A 193 -4.22 10.55 15.52
N VAL A 194 -3.57 10.22 14.40
CA VAL A 194 -2.14 9.86 14.37
C VAL A 194 -1.41 10.69 13.31
N SER A 195 -0.39 11.44 13.73
CA SER A 195 0.42 12.28 12.84
C SER A 195 1.48 11.49 12.06
N HIS A 196 1.97 12.05 10.96
CA HIS A 196 3.08 11.49 10.18
C HIS A 196 4.32 11.23 11.04
N GLY A 197 4.68 12.15 11.93
CA GLY A 197 5.81 12.02 12.86
C GLY A 197 5.61 10.85 13.83
N SER A 198 4.39 10.66 14.35
CA SER A 198 4.07 9.52 15.22
C SER A 198 4.20 8.19 14.48
N VAL A 199 3.74 8.15 13.21
CA VAL A 199 3.88 6.98 12.34
C VAL A 199 5.35 6.66 12.10
N THR A 200 6.14 7.64 11.66
CA THR A 200 7.54 7.42 11.25
C THR A 200 8.45 7.09 12.43
N LEU A 201 8.20 7.68 13.61
CA LEU A 201 8.84 7.26 14.86
C LEU A 201 8.50 5.81 15.19
N GLY A 202 7.21 5.43 15.13
CA GLY A 202 6.78 4.05 15.34
C GLY A 202 7.44 3.06 14.37
N ILE A 203 7.56 3.44 13.09
CA ILE A 203 8.25 2.64 12.06
C ILE A 203 9.74 2.50 12.39
N SER A 204 10.42 3.57 12.81
CA SER A 204 11.85 3.51 13.15
C SER A 204 12.17 2.59 14.34
N HIS A 205 11.20 2.34 15.21
CA HIS A 205 11.32 1.40 16.33
C HIS A 205 10.76 0.00 16.01
N PHE A 206 10.12 -0.18 14.85
CA PHE A 206 9.56 -1.47 14.43
C PHE A 206 10.48 -2.14 13.42
N SER A 207 11.37 -3.01 13.93
CA SER A 207 12.25 -3.81 13.09
C SER A 207 11.45 -4.85 12.29
N LEU A 208 11.65 -4.88 10.98
CA LEU A 208 11.19 -5.98 10.13
C LEU A 208 12.11 -7.22 10.21
N ASN A 209 13.19 -7.16 11.01
CA ASN A 209 14.16 -8.24 11.21
C ASN A 209 14.76 -8.79 9.90
N GLY A 210 14.91 -7.91 8.90
CA GLY A 210 15.42 -8.27 7.58
C GLY A 210 14.40 -8.95 6.66
N TYR A 211 13.23 -9.36 7.17
CA TYR A 211 12.18 -10.00 6.38
C TYR A 211 11.54 -9.01 5.41
N LYS A 212 11.44 -9.42 4.16
CA LYS A 212 10.92 -8.61 3.06
C LYS A 212 9.45 -8.87 2.81
N ARG A 213 8.95 -10.08 2.99
CA ARG A 213 7.59 -10.46 2.59
C ARG A 213 6.65 -10.56 3.79
N TRP A 214 5.83 -9.53 3.96
CA TRP A 214 4.91 -9.38 5.10
C TRP A 214 3.46 -9.54 4.68
N LEU A 215 2.74 -10.47 5.30
CA LEU A 215 1.31 -10.64 5.06
C LEU A 215 0.47 -9.61 5.81
N LEU A 216 -0.43 -8.91 5.11
CA LEU A 216 -1.49 -8.13 5.72
C LEU A 216 -2.66 -9.04 6.12
N PHE A 217 -2.59 -9.61 7.33
CA PHE A 217 -3.65 -10.47 7.86
C PHE A 217 -4.75 -9.68 8.60
N TYR A 218 -4.36 -8.66 9.37
CA TYR A 218 -5.31 -7.85 10.14
C TYR A 218 -6.27 -7.10 9.22
N ASN A 219 -7.52 -6.92 9.68
CA ASN A 219 -8.45 -6.00 9.02
C ASN A 219 -7.82 -4.59 8.97
N PRO A 220 -7.75 -3.95 7.79
CA PRO A 220 -7.12 -2.64 7.60
C PRO A 220 -7.62 -1.54 8.54
N VAL A 221 -8.84 -1.60 9.05
CA VAL A 221 -9.35 -0.55 9.96
C VAL A 221 -8.65 -0.52 11.32
N PHE A 222 -7.81 -1.51 11.66
CA PHE A 222 -7.08 -1.59 12.91
C PHE A 222 -5.63 -1.09 12.81
N SER A 223 -5.08 -0.63 13.94
CA SER A 223 -3.73 -0.04 14.02
C SER A 223 -2.60 -1.02 13.69
N ALA A 224 -2.77 -2.30 14.01
CA ALA A 224 -1.80 -3.32 13.65
C ALA A 224 -1.65 -3.44 12.12
N ALA A 225 -2.76 -3.35 11.37
CA ALA A 225 -2.75 -3.34 9.92
C ALA A 225 -2.05 -2.10 9.36
N GLN A 226 -2.31 -0.92 9.94
CA GLN A 226 -1.66 0.33 9.51
C GLN A 226 -0.14 0.29 9.69
N ARG A 227 0.31 -0.25 10.82
CA ARG A 227 1.74 -0.49 11.05
C ARG A 227 2.31 -1.48 10.03
N THR A 228 1.62 -2.60 9.75
CA THR A 228 2.09 -3.57 8.73
C THR A 228 2.23 -2.91 7.37
N ILE A 229 1.19 -2.22 6.87
CA ILE A 229 1.21 -1.54 5.57
C ILE A 229 2.38 -0.56 5.48
N LEU A 230 2.42 0.41 6.40
CA LEU A 230 3.35 1.53 6.30
C LEU A 230 4.79 1.11 6.63
N ALA A 231 5.00 0.21 7.60
CA ALA A 231 6.35 -0.25 7.93
C ALA A 231 6.93 -1.15 6.83
N THR A 232 6.15 -2.07 6.26
CA THR A 232 6.62 -2.93 5.16
C THR A 232 7.04 -2.09 3.97
N LEU A 233 6.21 -1.13 3.55
CA LEU A 233 6.51 -0.28 2.40
C LEU A 233 7.67 0.69 2.68
N SER A 234 7.77 1.25 3.89
CA SER A 234 8.85 2.19 4.24
C SER A 234 10.25 1.54 4.23
N HIS A 235 10.33 0.24 4.54
CA HIS A 235 11.59 -0.51 4.59
C HIS A 235 11.94 -1.25 3.28
N GLY A 236 11.18 -1.01 2.20
CA GLY A 236 11.45 -1.67 0.91
C GLY A 236 11.06 -3.15 0.90
N GLY A 237 10.10 -3.55 1.74
CA GLY A 237 9.52 -4.90 1.74
C GLY A 237 8.39 -5.02 0.71
N CYS A 238 7.90 -6.24 0.52
CA CYS A 238 6.70 -6.57 -0.25
C CYS A 238 5.52 -6.80 0.70
N LEU A 239 4.53 -5.92 0.63
CA LEU A 239 3.25 -6.08 1.30
C LEU A 239 2.41 -7.12 0.55
N CYS A 240 2.22 -8.27 1.17
CA CYS A 240 1.52 -9.40 0.59
C CYS A 240 0.05 -9.37 1.03
N LEU A 241 -0.86 -9.56 0.08
CA LEU A 241 -2.30 -9.40 0.25
C LEU A 241 -3.01 -10.67 -0.21
N ALA A 242 -4.08 -11.04 0.48
CA ALA A 242 -4.99 -12.08 0.05
C ALA A 242 -6.43 -11.71 0.45
N PRO A 243 -7.45 -12.20 -0.30
CA PRO A 243 -8.84 -12.02 0.06
C PRO A 243 -9.15 -12.52 1.49
N ARG A 244 -10.04 -11.84 2.20
CA ARG A 244 -10.38 -12.16 3.60
C ARG A 244 -10.88 -13.60 3.78
N ASN A 245 -11.67 -14.10 2.83
CA ASN A 245 -12.14 -15.49 2.85
C ASN A 245 -10.96 -16.48 2.72
N ARG A 246 -9.99 -16.23 1.84
CA ARG A 246 -8.77 -17.04 1.71
C ARG A 246 -7.95 -17.03 3.00
N LEU A 247 -7.78 -15.87 3.63
CA LEU A 247 -7.10 -15.76 4.93
C LEU A 247 -7.80 -16.56 6.04
N ALA A 248 -9.12 -16.72 5.98
CA ALA A 248 -9.88 -17.47 6.97
C ALA A 248 -9.88 -18.99 6.71
N THR A 249 -9.89 -19.42 5.43
CA THR A 249 -10.09 -20.84 5.08
C THR A 249 -8.84 -21.55 4.58
N ALA A 250 -7.84 -20.83 4.10
CA ALA A 250 -6.69 -21.38 3.38
C ALA A 250 -5.37 -20.67 3.74
N LEU A 251 -5.24 -20.16 4.97
CA LEU A 251 -4.06 -19.41 5.40
C LEU A 251 -2.73 -20.14 5.12
N PRO A 252 -2.55 -21.44 5.41
CA PRO A 252 -1.32 -22.16 5.08
C PRO A 252 -0.95 -22.10 3.57
N GLU A 253 -1.94 -22.24 2.69
CA GLU A 253 -1.72 -22.13 1.24
C GLU A 253 -1.31 -20.71 0.84
N VAL A 254 -1.96 -19.69 1.41
CA VAL A 254 -1.61 -18.28 1.18
C VAL A 254 -0.16 -18.02 1.56
N LEU A 255 0.28 -18.54 2.70
CA LEU A 255 1.66 -18.39 3.18
C LEU A 255 2.67 -19.02 2.21
N VAL A 256 2.35 -20.19 1.65
CA VAL A 256 3.17 -20.87 0.63
C VAL A 256 3.17 -20.08 -0.68
N ASN A 257 2.00 -19.76 -1.22
CA ASN A 257 1.84 -19.13 -2.53
C ASN A 257 2.53 -17.77 -2.59
N LEU A 258 2.46 -17.01 -1.50
CA LEU A 258 3.09 -15.70 -1.38
C LEU A 258 4.49 -15.74 -0.76
N GLN A 259 5.03 -16.92 -0.44
CA GLN A 259 6.36 -17.07 0.18
C GLN A 259 6.53 -16.11 1.37
N ILE A 260 5.56 -16.10 2.29
CA ILE A 260 5.52 -15.16 3.41
C ILE A 260 6.67 -15.46 4.37
N GLU A 261 7.37 -14.42 4.80
CA GLU A 261 8.48 -14.50 5.75
C GLU A 261 8.07 -14.08 7.16
N ALA A 262 7.17 -13.09 7.26
CA ALA A 262 6.67 -12.59 8.52
C ALA A 262 5.17 -12.27 8.42
N LEU A 263 4.44 -12.52 9.51
CA LEU A 263 3.03 -12.14 9.62
C LEU A 263 2.70 -11.65 11.02
N GLY A 264 1.81 -10.67 11.10
CA GLY A 264 1.11 -10.31 12.33
C GLY A 264 -0.28 -10.96 12.36
N ILE A 265 -0.65 -11.63 13.43
CA ILE A 265 -1.96 -12.31 13.58
C ILE A 265 -2.57 -12.05 14.96
N THR A 266 -3.88 -12.24 15.12
CA THR A 266 -4.48 -12.21 16.45
C THR A 266 -4.22 -13.53 17.17
N PRO A 267 -4.09 -13.55 18.51
CA PRO A 267 -3.98 -14.80 19.27
C PRO A 267 -5.05 -15.83 18.90
N SER A 268 -6.30 -15.38 18.76
CA SER A 268 -7.43 -16.22 18.39
C SER A 268 -7.33 -16.85 16.99
N ALA A 269 -6.59 -16.21 16.07
CA ALA A 269 -6.43 -16.70 14.71
C ALA A 269 -5.18 -17.58 14.54
N LEU A 270 -4.35 -17.74 15.58
CA LEU A 270 -3.24 -18.71 15.55
C LEU A 270 -3.74 -20.14 15.30
N SER A 271 -4.97 -20.47 15.71
CA SER A 271 -5.58 -21.78 15.45
C SER A 271 -5.80 -22.09 13.97
N LEU A 272 -5.74 -21.07 13.09
CA LEU A 272 -5.75 -21.26 11.64
C LEU A 272 -4.42 -21.85 11.11
N LEU A 273 -3.38 -21.85 11.94
CA LEU A 273 -2.08 -22.42 11.65
C LEU A 273 -1.94 -23.75 12.39
N SER A 274 -1.69 -24.82 11.65
CA SER A 274 -1.19 -26.08 12.22
C SER A 274 0.34 -26.08 12.18
N PRO A 275 1.05 -26.64 13.18
CA PRO A 275 2.50 -26.73 13.15
C PRO A 275 3.05 -27.41 11.89
N SER A 276 2.31 -28.38 11.33
CA SER A 276 2.65 -29.08 10.09
C SER A 276 2.35 -28.28 8.82
N GLY A 277 1.51 -27.23 8.91
CA GLY A 277 1.12 -26.37 7.79
C GLY A 277 1.95 -25.09 7.69
N ILE A 278 2.94 -24.87 8.56
CA ILE A 278 3.80 -23.68 8.51
C ILE A 278 4.88 -23.89 7.45
N PRO A 279 4.94 -23.06 6.39
CA PRO A 279 5.99 -23.18 5.38
C PRO A 279 7.35 -22.76 5.94
N ALA A 280 8.41 -23.34 5.39
CA ALA A 280 9.79 -22.99 5.78
C ALA A 280 10.17 -21.53 5.50
N SER A 281 9.42 -20.84 4.63
CA SER A 281 9.59 -19.40 4.39
C SER A 281 9.20 -18.57 5.61
N LEU A 282 8.21 -18.99 6.41
CA LEU A 282 7.71 -18.22 7.54
C LEU A 282 8.69 -18.30 8.71
N ARG A 283 9.32 -17.18 9.03
CA ARG A 283 10.34 -17.05 10.08
C ARG A 283 9.89 -16.25 11.29
N GLN A 284 8.84 -15.43 11.15
CA GLN A 284 8.31 -14.63 12.26
C GLN A 284 6.79 -14.59 12.29
N ILE A 285 6.23 -14.89 13.46
CA ILE A 285 4.83 -14.63 13.79
C ILE A 285 4.80 -13.62 14.93
N THR A 286 4.07 -12.53 14.75
CA THR A 286 3.85 -11.52 15.81
C THR A 286 2.38 -11.53 16.19
N THR A 287 2.09 -11.60 17.49
CA THR A 287 0.71 -11.53 17.99
C THR A 287 0.47 -10.21 18.69
N VAL A 288 -0.65 -9.57 18.37
CA VAL A 288 -1.07 -8.29 18.96
C VAL A 288 -2.55 -8.42 19.34
N ALA A 289 -2.92 -7.75 20.44
CA ALA A 289 -4.23 -7.77 21.13
C ALA A 289 -4.24 -8.63 22.40
N ASN A 290 -5.18 -9.57 22.53
CA ASN A 290 -5.48 -10.26 23.78
C ASN A 290 -4.33 -11.15 24.29
N ALA A 291 -4.43 -11.63 25.52
CA ALA A 291 -3.49 -12.59 26.07
C ALA A 291 -3.45 -13.87 25.21
N LEU A 292 -2.25 -14.46 25.10
CA LEU A 292 -2.08 -15.81 24.56
C LEU A 292 -2.69 -16.79 25.57
N SER A 293 -3.70 -17.54 25.13
CA SER A 293 -4.33 -18.62 25.89
C SER A 293 -3.60 -19.94 25.68
#